data_AF-A0A2M8KCR7-F1
#
_entry.id   AF-A0A2M8KCR7-F1
#
_cell.length_a   1.000
_cell.length_b   1.000
_cell.length_c   1.000
_cell.angle_alpha   90.00
_cell.angle_beta   90.00
_cell.angle_gamma   90.00
#
_symmetry.space_group_name_H-M   'P 1'
#
loop_
_entity.id
_entity.type
_entity.pdbx_description
1 polymer ?
#
loop_
_entity_poly.entity_id
_entity_poly.type
_entity_poly.pdbx_seq_one_letter_code
_entity_poly.pdbx_strand_id
1 'polypeptide(L)'
;MILIVGLGNPEKKYAKTRHNIGFRVIDALKDSFDHARDKEIILLKPDTFMNNSGRTVKSLTTKYKILTTDIVVVHDDVDLPFGIIRESKNSSSAGHKGVQSIIDELGTQNFTRIRIGINPGHKVDIEKFVLKNFTKTEEKQLKEIIKKAVEQIKLLFDSCS
;
A
#
# COMPACT_ATOMS: atom_id res chain seq x y z
N MET A 1 -8.37 4.10 -16.31
CA MET A 1 -8.67 4.22 -14.86
C MET A 1 -7.78 3.30 -14.06
N ILE A 2 -7.06 3.86 -13.09
CA ILE A 2 -6.09 3.20 -12.24
C ILE A 2 -6.59 3.22 -10.79
N LEU A 3 -6.41 2.11 -10.08
CA LEU A 3 -6.74 2.01 -8.65
C LEU A 3 -5.47 1.92 -7.82
N ILE A 4 -5.24 2.90 -6.96
CA ILE A 4 -4.14 2.90 -5.99
C ILE A 4 -4.71 2.59 -4.61
N VAL A 5 -4.31 1.46 -4.05
CA VAL A 5 -4.79 0.95 -2.77
C VAL A 5 -3.68 1.07 -1.73
N GLY A 6 -3.89 1.88 -0.70
CA GLY A 6 -3.05 1.85 0.50
C GLY A 6 -3.62 0.85 1.48
N LEU A 7 -2.82 -0.11 1.93
CA LEU A 7 -3.22 -1.03 3.00
C LEU A 7 -3.02 -0.41 4.38
N GLY A 8 -3.94 -0.73 5.29
CA GLY A 8 -3.96 -0.26 6.67
C GLY A 8 -5.23 -0.67 7.39
N ASN A 9 -5.28 -0.46 8.70
CA ASN A 9 -6.51 -0.60 9.48
C ASN A 9 -7.17 0.77 9.71
N PRO A 10 -8.51 0.89 9.62
CA PRO A 10 -9.22 2.18 9.66
C PRO A 10 -9.29 2.81 11.05
N GLU A 11 -9.15 2.03 12.12
CA GLU A 11 -9.28 2.56 13.48
C GLU A 11 -8.13 3.54 13.82
N LYS A 12 -8.47 4.64 14.48
CA LYS A 12 -7.50 5.70 14.86
C LYS A 12 -6.30 5.17 15.65
N LYS A 13 -6.47 4.12 16.45
CA LYS A 13 -5.39 3.50 17.22
C LYS A 13 -4.27 2.92 16.34
N TYR A 14 -4.57 2.59 15.09
CA TYR A 14 -3.60 2.03 14.14
C TYR A 14 -2.93 3.07 13.25
N ALA A 15 -3.36 4.34 13.28
CA ALA A 15 -2.94 5.36 12.33
C ALA A 15 -1.41 5.56 12.21
N LYS A 16 -0.65 5.27 13.28
CA LYS A 16 0.82 5.42 13.34
C LYS A 16 1.57 4.09 13.33
N THR A 17 0.87 2.99 13.17
CA THR A 17 1.47 1.65 13.15
C THR A 17 2.17 1.39 11.83
N ARG A 18 3.13 0.46 11.84
CA ARG A 18 3.85 0.03 10.65
C ARG A 18 2.89 -0.47 9.56
N HIS A 19 1.85 -1.19 9.97
CA HIS A 19 0.84 -1.74 9.08
C HIS A 19 -0.03 -0.71 8.37
N ASN A 20 0.00 0.54 8.81
CA ASN A 20 -0.75 1.65 8.22
C ASN A 20 0.11 2.52 7.29
N ILE A 21 1.33 2.10 6.94
CA ILE A 21 2.19 2.88 6.03
C ILE A 21 1.55 3.08 4.66
N GLY A 22 0.78 2.10 4.15
CA GLY A 22 0.04 2.24 2.90
C GLY A 22 -0.97 3.39 2.94
N PHE A 23 -1.75 3.51 4.02
CA PHE A 23 -2.66 4.66 4.21
C PHE A 23 -1.92 5.99 4.22
N ARG A 24 -0.76 6.04 4.90
CA ARG A 24 0.05 7.27 4.96
C ARG A 24 0.59 7.69 3.60
N VAL A 25 0.89 6.72 2.73
CA VAL A 25 1.27 7.01 1.33
C VAL A 25 0.07 7.53 0.55
N ILE A 26 -1.13 6.96 0.72
CA ILE A 26 -2.34 7.48 0.07
C ILE A 26 -2.64 8.92 0.51
N ASP A 27 -2.47 9.23 1.79
CA ASP A 27 -2.65 10.59 2.31
C ASP A 27 -1.66 11.56 1.63
N ALA A 28 -0.39 11.19 1.51
CA ALA A 28 0.61 12.01 0.82
C ALA A 28 0.37 12.10 -0.70
N LEU A 29 -0.12 11.03 -1.34
CA LEU A 29 -0.47 11.02 -2.75
C LEU A 29 -1.59 12.01 -3.05
N LYS A 30 -2.63 12.04 -2.20
CA LYS A 30 -3.78 12.94 -2.34
C LYS A 30 -3.34 14.40 -2.41
N ASP A 31 -2.39 14.80 -1.58
CA ASP A 31 -1.86 16.16 -1.55
C ASP A 31 -0.93 16.46 -2.75
N SER A 32 -0.46 15.41 -3.44
CA SER A 32 0.51 15.52 -4.54
C SER A 32 -0.12 15.48 -5.94
N PHE A 33 -1.38 15.04 -6.08
CA PHE A 33 -2.04 14.89 -7.37
C PHE A 33 -2.79 16.16 -7.79
N ASP A 34 -2.60 16.56 -9.04
CA ASP A 34 -3.29 17.68 -9.67
C ASP A 34 -4.58 17.15 -10.29
N HIS A 35 -5.72 17.41 -9.63
CA HIS A 35 -7.02 16.84 -9.98
C HIS A 35 -7.47 17.17 -11.41
N ALA A 36 -6.85 18.16 -12.06
CA ALA A 36 -7.12 18.50 -13.46
C ALA A 36 -6.43 17.57 -14.46
N ARG A 37 -5.24 17.03 -14.11
CA ARG A 37 -4.43 16.16 -14.99
C ARG A 37 -4.65 14.66 -14.71
N ASP A 38 -4.95 14.31 -13.47
CA ASP A 38 -4.96 12.92 -13.01
C ASP A 38 -6.36 12.26 -13.08
N LYS A 39 -7.19 12.62 -14.07
CA LYS A 39 -8.65 12.32 -14.13
C LYS A 39 -9.04 10.85 -14.15
N GLU A 40 -8.09 9.94 -14.14
CA GLU A 40 -8.33 8.50 -14.17
C GLU A 40 -7.80 7.74 -12.94
N ILE A 41 -7.38 8.42 -11.87
CA ILE A 41 -6.83 7.77 -10.68
C ILE A 41 -7.87 7.71 -9.54
N ILE A 42 -8.11 6.52 -8.99
CA ILE A 42 -8.85 6.31 -7.75
C ILE A 42 -7.86 6.00 -6.63
N LEU A 43 -7.89 6.80 -5.57
CA LEU A 43 -7.17 6.55 -4.33
C LEU A 43 -8.08 5.83 -3.33
N LEU A 44 -7.64 4.67 -2.84
CA LEU A 44 -8.39 3.85 -1.91
C LEU A 44 -7.61 3.60 -0.62
N LYS A 45 -8.27 3.90 0.51
CA LYS A 45 -7.95 3.34 1.82
C LYS A 45 -9.14 2.46 2.24
N PRO A 46 -9.01 1.11 2.21
CA PRO A 46 -10.10 0.24 2.62
C PRO A 46 -10.59 0.56 4.03
N ASP A 47 -11.90 0.66 4.21
CA ASP A 47 -12.57 0.90 5.48
C ASP A 47 -12.83 -0.39 6.28
N THR A 48 -12.21 -1.49 5.86
CA THR A 48 -12.29 -2.82 6.46
C THR A 48 -11.04 -3.13 7.28
N PHE A 49 -11.12 -4.17 8.12
CA PHE A 49 -9.90 -4.72 8.73
C PHE A 49 -8.95 -5.23 7.65
N MET A 50 -7.64 -5.20 7.95
CA MET A 50 -6.60 -5.58 7.00
C MET A 50 -6.90 -6.88 6.25
N ASN A 51 -7.30 -7.94 6.95
CA ASN A 51 -7.60 -9.26 6.39
C ASN A 51 -8.87 -9.32 5.52
N ASN A 52 -9.60 -8.22 5.39
CA ASN A 52 -10.80 -8.07 4.56
C ASN A 52 -10.65 -6.99 3.48
N SER A 53 -9.44 -6.44 3.30
CA SER A 53 -9.16 -5.37 2.33
C SER A 53 -9.62 -5.72 0.90
N GLY A 54 -9.51 -6.99 0.51
CA GLY A 54 -9.88 -7.48 -0.82
C GLY A 54 -11.36 -7.26 -1.17
N ARG A 55 -12.26 -7.25 -0.19
CA ARG A 55 -13.70 -7.03 -0.43
C ARG A 55 -13.96 -5.65 -1.00
N THR A 56 -13.35 -4.63 -0.40
CA THR A 56 -13.47 -3.24 -0.85
C THR A 56 -12.81 -3.06 -2.23
N VAL A 57 -11.64 -3.68 -2.44
CA VAL A 57 -10.94 -3.64 -3.74
C VAL A 57 -11.80 -4.27 -4.84
N LYS A 58 -12.31 -5.48 -4.64
CA LYS A 58 -13.17 -6.19 -5.59
C LYS A 58 -14.44 -5.43 -5.93
N SER A 59 -15.07 -4.82 -4.92
CA SER A 59 -16.27 -4.01 -5.13
C SER A 59 -16.00 -2.84 -6.08
N LEU A 60 -14.89 -2.13 -5.87
CA LEU A 60 -14.49 -0.99 -6.70
C LEU A 60 -14.05 -1.40 -8.11
N THR A 61 -13.23 -2.45 -8.23
CA THR A 61 -12.79 -2.94 -9.54
C THR A 61 -13.97 -3.43 -10.38
N THR A 62 -14.95 -4.09 -9.76
CA THR A 62 -16.20 -4.52 -10.43
C THR A 62 -17.03 -3.31 -10.87
N LYS A 63 -17.27 -2.35 -9.98
CA LYS A 63 -18.09 -1.17 -10.25
C LYS A 63 -17.53 -0.33 -11.39
N TYR A 64 -16.21 -0.14 -11.42
CA TYR A 64 -15.53 0.73 -12.37
C TYR A 64 -14.83 -0.03 -13.52
N LYS A 65 -14.98 -1.36 -13.58
CA LYS A 65 -14.37 -2.24 -14.60
C LYS A 65 -12.85 -2.06 -14.73
N ILE A 66 -12.17 -1.94 -13.59
CA ILE A 66 -10.71 -1.72 -13.52
C ILE A 66 -10.02 -3.06 -13.74
N LEU A 67 -9.06 -3.12 -14.67
CA LEU A 67 -8.26 -4.31 -14.91
C LEU A 67 -7.29 -4.54 -13.76
N THR A 68 -6.95 -5.79 -13.45
CA THR A 68 -6.04 -6.09 -12.34
C THR A 68 -4.63 -5.53 -12.57
N THR A 69 -4.23 -5.39 -13.83
CA THR A 69 -2.98 -4.74 -14.26
C THR A 69 -2.92 -3.25 -13.93
N ASP A 70 -4.08 -2.61 -13.75
CA ASP A 70 -4.23 -1.19 -13.44
C ASP A 70 -4.38 -0.94 -11.93
N ILE A 71 -4.13 -1.99 -11.12
CA ILE A 71 -4.14 -1.91 -9.65
C ILE A 71 -2.71 -1.79 -9.14
N VAL A 72 -2.49 -0.78 -8.29
CA VAL A 72 -1.26 -0.59 -7.52
C VAL A 72 -1.57 -0.70 -6.04
N VAL A 73 -0.98 -1.68 -5.35
CA VAL A 73 -1.16 -1.89 -3.91
C VAL A 73 0.07 -1.45 -3.14
N VAL A 74 -0.09 -0.54 -2.18
CA VAL A 74 0.99 -0.02 -1.33
C VAL A 74 0.86 -0.59 0.07
N HIS A 75 1.92 -1.22 0.58
CA HIS A 75 1.88 -1.88 1.89
C HIS A 75 3.26 -1.99 2.55
N ASP A 76 3.27 -2.30 3.85
CA ASP A 76 4.49 -2.61 4.60
C ASP A 76 5.03 -4.00 4.27
N ASP A 77 6.35 -4.15 4.39
CA ASP A 77 7.03 -5.39 4.09
C ASP A 77 8.10 -5.73 5.14
N VAL A 78 7.90 -6.85 5.83
CA VAL A 78 8.78 -7.32 6.91
C VAL A 78 10.05 -8.00 6.41
N ASP A 79 10.11 -8.38 5.12
CA ASP A 79 11.30 -8.99 4.53
C ASP A 79 12.29 -7.94 4.00
N LEU A 80 11.82 -6.70 3.80
CA LEU A 80 12.64 -5.60 3.31
C LEU A 80 13.18 -4.74 4.47
N PRO A 81 14.49 -4.39 4.46
CA PRO A 81 15.08 -3.47 5.42
C PRO A 81 14.31 -2.15 5.52
N PHE A 82 14.23 -1.57 6.72
CA PHE A 82 13.51 -0.31 6.94
C PHE A 82 13.92 0.78 5.92
N GLY A 83 12.92 1.34 5.24
CA GLY A 83 13.09 2.42 4.26
C GLY A 83 13.46 1.99 2.84
N ILE A 84 13.68 0.69 2.60
CA ILE A 84 13.83 0.16 1.24
C ILE A 84 12.45 0.05 0.59
N ILE A 85 12.31 0.62 -0.60
CA ILE A 85 11.08 0.53 -1.41
C ILE A 85 11.38 -0.39 -2.58
N ARG A 86 10.47 -1.35 -2.84
CA ARG A 86 10.54 -2.21 -4.02
C ARG A 86 9.21 -2.30 -4.72
N GLU A 87 9.27 -2.29 -6.03
CA GLU A 87 8.16 -2.72 -6.87
C GLU A 87 8.16 -4.24 -7.00
N SER A 88 6.97 -4.84 -7.05
CA SER A 88 6.82 -6.23 -7.47
C SER A 88 5.51 -6.41 -8.25
N LYS A 89 5.51 -7.37 -9.18
CA LYS A 89 4.33 -7.80 -9.93
C LYS A 89 4.18 -9.30 -9.79
N ASN A 90 2.95 -9.80 -9.91
CA ASN A 90 2.65 -11.23 -9.97
C ASN A 90 3.37 -12.07 -8.89
N SER A 91 3.27 -11.65 -7.62
CA SER A 91 4.00 -12.27 -6.52
C SER A 91 3.09 -12.59 -5.34
N SER A 92 3.44 -13.63 -4.57
CA SER A 92 2.63 -14.10 -3.43
C SER A 92 2.56 -13.06 -2.31
N SER A 93 1.62 -13.22 -1.38
CA SER A 93 1.41 -12.29 -0.26
C SER A 93 2.57 -12.22 0.74
N ALA A 94 3.48 -13.20 0.72
CA ALA A 94 4.53 -13.36 1.74
C ALA A 94 3.99 -13.27 3.18
N GLY A 95 2.76 -13.76 3.42
CA GLY A 95 2.11 -13.73 4.73
C GLY A 95 1.42 -12.40 5.08
N HIS A 96 1.46 -11.39 4.21
CA HIS A 96 0.76 -10.12 4.44
C HIS A 96 -0.77 -10.29 4.25
N LYS A 97 -1.51 -10.23 5.35
CA LYS A 97 -2.96 -10.54 5.40
C LYS A 97 -3.82 -9.70 4.45
N GLY A 98 -3.50 -8.41 4.25
CA GLY A 98 -4.27 -7.58 3.32
C GLY A 98 -4.01 -7.87 1.84
N VAL A 99 -2.77 -8.23 1.49
CA VAL A 99 -2.41 -8.66 0.14
C VAL A 99 -3.04 -10.01 -0.14
N GLN A 100 -2.99 -10.93 0.83
CA GLN A 100 -3.66 -12.23 0.72
C GLN A 100 -5.16 -12.05 0.48
N SER A 101 -5.83 -11.19 1.25
CA SER A 101 -7.24 -10.86 1.07
C SER A 101 -7.55 -10.35 -0.35
N ILE A 102 -6.70 -9.49 -0.92
CA ILE A 102 -6.87 -9.01 -2.30
C ILE A 102 -6.71 -10.15 -3.31
N ILE A 103 -5.68 -10.99 -3.16
CA ILE A 103 -5.45 -12.15 -4.03
C ILE A 103 -6.66 -13.09 -4.01
N ASP A 104 -7.16 -13.41 -2.82
CA ASP A 104 -8.29 -14.33 -2.62
C ASP A 104 -9.57 -13.77 -3.28
N GLU A 105 -9.83 -12.47 -3.11
CA GLU A 105 -11.04 -11.85 -3.62
C GLU A 105 -11.02 -11.60 -5.13
N LEU A 106 -9.85 -11.26 -5.70
CA LEU A 106 -9.67 -11.05 -7.14
C LEU A 106 -9.37 -12.35 -7.90
N GLY A 107 -9.00 -13.43 -7.21
CA GLY A 107 -8.62 -14.70 -7.84
C GLY A 107 -7.29 -14.64 -8.61
N THR A 108 -6.48 -13.61 -8.39
CA THR A 108 -5.21 -13.41 -9.08
C THR A 108 -4.25 -12.57 -8.24
N GLN A 109 -2.96 -12.77 -8.48
CA GLN A 109 -1.88 -11.94 -7.95
C GLN A 109 -1.31 -10.97 -9.00
N ASN A 110 -1.94 -10.89 -10.19
CA ASN A 110 -1.52 -10.06 -11.31
C ASN A 110 -1.91 -8.59 -11.13
N PHE A 111 -1.26 -7.93 -10.17
CA PHE A 111 -1.32 -6.51 -9.91
C PHE A 111 0.06 -6.01 -9.43
N THR A 112 0.28 -4.69 -9.51
CA THR A 112 1.53 -4.08 -9.07
C THR A 112 1.50 -3.82 -7.57
N ARG A 113 2.65 -3.99 -6.90
CA ARG A 113 2.80 -3.67 -5.48
C ARG A 113 4.00 -2.77 -5.24
N ILE A 114 3.79 -1.73 -4.44
CA ILE A 114 4.84 -0.91 -3.85
C ILE A 114 5.03 -1.36 -2.41
N ARG A 115 6.12 -2.09 -2.18
CA ARG A 115 6.49 -2.71 -0.91
C ARG A 115 7.42 -1.78 -0.17
N ILE A 116 7.05 -1.38 1.05
CA ILE A 116 7.87 -0.48 1.88
C ILE A 116 8.43 -1.26 3.07
N GLY A 117 9.75 -1.39 3.10
CA GLY A 117 10.44 -2.16 4.11
C GLY A 117 10.28 -1.59 5.51
N ILE A 118 9.99 -2.48 6.45
CA ILE A 118 9.86 -2.19 7.88
C ILE A 118 10.76 -3.08 8.74
N ASN A 119 11.57 -3.96 8.14
CA ASN A 119 12.40 -4.88 8.90
C ASN A 119 13.42 -4.12 9.77
N PRO A 120 13.45 -4.40 11.09
CA PRO A 120 14.30 -3.66 12.02
C PRO A 120 15.73 -4.22 12.14
N GLY A 121 16.12 -5.17 11.29
CA GLY A 121 17.45 -5.80 11.29
C GLY A 121 17.66 -6.83 12.40
N HIS A 122 16.61 -7.20 13.13
CA HIS A 122 16.66 -8.21 14.19
C HIS A 122 15.35 -9.00 14.26
N LYS A 123 15.38 -10.15 14.92
CA LYS A 123 14.22 -11.03 15.05
C LYS A 123 13.11 -10.36 15.87
N VAL A 124 11.90 -10.36 15.32
CA VAL A 124 10.69 -9.81 15.97
C VAL A 124 9.50 -10.75 15.79
N ASP A 125 8.54 -10.66 16.70
CA ASP A 125 7.21 -11.21 16.52
C ASP A 125 6.47 -10.36 15.48
N ILE A 126 6.33 -10.87 14.26
CA ILE A 126 5.84 -10.13 13.09
C ILE A 126 4.44 -9.56 13.34
N GLU A 127 3.51 -10.37 13.86
CA GLU A 127 2.12 -9.94 14.05
C GLU A 127 2.01 -8.78 15.05
N LYS A 128 2.82 -8.81 16.12
CA LYS A 128 2.88 -7.70 17.07
C LYS A 128 3.65 -6.51 16.52
N PHE A 129 4.71 -6.76 15.76
CA PHE A 129 5.60 -5.73 15.26
C PHE A 129 4.92 -4.81 14.24
N VAL A 130 4.15 -5.36 13.31
CA VAL A 130 3.41 -4.55 12.31
C VAL A 130 2.38 -3.63 12.98
N LEU A 131 1.83 -4.03 14.13
CA LEU A 131 0.89 -3.23 14.92
C LEU A 131 1.56 -2.25 15.89
N LYS A 132 2.90 -2.21 15.96
CA LYS A 132 3.61 -1.19 16.75
C LYS A 132 3.78 0.10 15.95
N ASN A 133 3.76 1.22 16.68
CA ASN A 133 4.11 2.52 16.11
C ASN A 133 5.58 2.58 15.70
N PHE A 134 5.87 3.36 14.67
CA PHE A 134 7.24 3.78 14.38
C PHE A 134 7.80 4.59 15.56
N THR A 135 9.09 4.42 15.81
CA THR A 135 9.85 5.21 16.78
C THR A 135 9.97 6.66 16.31
N LYS A 136 10.33 7.58 17.21
CA LYS A 136 10.55 8.98 16.85
C LYS A 136 11.64 9.16 15.77
N THR A 137 12.62 8.28 15.73
CA THR A 137 13.70 8.29 14.73
C THR A 137 13.18 7.81 13.37
N GLU A 138 12.48 6.68 13.35
CA GLU A 138 11.84 6.17 12.12
C GLU A 138 10.82 7.18 11.56
N GLU A 139 10.02 7.84 12.41
CA GLU A 139 9.07 8.87 11.98
C GLU A 139 9.72 10.06 11.27
N LYS A 140 10.96 10.43 11.64
CA LYS A 140 11.70 11.47 10.91
C LYS A 140 12.09 10.98 9.51
N GLN A 141 12.53 9.73 9.39
CA GLN A 141 12.94 9.10 8.14
C GLN A 141 11.73 8.80 7.22
N LEU A 142 10.57 8.50 7.81
CA LEU A 142 9.33 8.17 7.10
C LEU A 142 8.87 9.27 6.16
N LYS A 143 9.13 10.54 6.48
CA LYS A 143 8.77 11.66 5.60
C LYS A 143 9.42 11.51 4.22
N GLU A 144 10.72 11.22 4.20
CA GLU A 144 11.47 11.01 2.97
C GLU A 144 11.11 9.68 2.29
N ILE A 145 10.86 8.62 3.06
CA ILE A 145 10.44 7.31 2.52
C ILE A 145 9.09 7.43 1.83
N ILE A 146 8.11 8.08 2.45
CA ILE A 146 6.77 8.30 1.89
C ILE A 146 6.87 9.16 0.62
N LYS A 147 7.70 10.22 0.65
CA LYS A 147 7.94 11.05 -0.54
C LYS A 147 8.48 10.23 -1.71
N LYS A 148 9.48 9.39 -1.48
CA LYS A 148 10.03 8.48 -2.49
C LYS A 148 9.00 7.48 -3.00
N ALA A 149 8.15 6.95 -2.12
CA ALA A 149 7.07 6.05 -2.52
C ALA A 149 6.05 6.75 -3.43
N VAL A 150 5.69 8.00 -3.11
CA VAL A 150 4.83 8.85 -3.95
C VAL A 150 5.45 9.07 -5.34
N GLU A 151 6.72 9.45 -5.39
CA GLU A 151 7.45 9.65 -6.65
C GLU A 151 7.48 8.36 -7.50
N GLN A 152 7.79 7.22 -6.88
CA GLN A 152 7.80 5.93 -7.57
C GLN A 152 6.41 5.55 -8.12
N ILE A 153 5.35 5.82 -7.36
CA ILE A 153 3.97 5.59 -7.82
C ILE A 153 3.63 6.46 -9.03
N LYS A 154 4.04 7.74 -9.03
CA LYS A 154 3.81 8.64 -10.17
C LYS A 154 4.53 8.15 -11.43
N LEU A 155 5.77 7.69 -11.31
CA LEU A 155 6.55 7.16 -12.45
C LEU A 155 5.88 5.95 -13.12
N LEU A 156 5.14 5.12 -12.37
CA LEU A 156 4.37 4.01 -12.94
C LEU A 156 3.30 4.49 -13.94
N PHE A 157 2.81 5.73 -13.78
CA PHE A 157 1.77 6.29 -14.65
C PHE A 157 2.36 7.09 -15.80
N ASP A 158 3.42 7.87 -15.54
CA ASP A 158 4.07 8.67 -16.59
C ASP A 158 4.65 7.77 -17.69
N SER A 159 5.13 6.58 -17.34
CA SER A 159 5.69 5.60 -18.29
C SER A 159 4.67 4.92 -19.23
N CYS A 160 3.38 5.21 -19.07
CA CYS A 160 2.30 4.71 -19.93
C CYS A 160 1.74 5.77 -20.89
N SER A 161 2.38 6.94 -20.99
CA SER A 161 1.97 8.07 -21.86
C SER A 161 2.80 8.16 -23.14
#